data_AF-N1RT49-F1
#
_entry.id   AF-N1RT49-F1
#
_cell.length_a   1.000
_cell.length_b   1.000
_cell.length_c   1.000
_cell.angle_alpha   90.00
_cell.angle_beta   90.00
_cell.angle_gamma   90.00
#
_symmetry.space_group_name_H-M   'P 1'
#
loop_
_entity.id
_entity.type
_entity.pdbx_description
1 polymer ?
#
loop_
_entity_poly.entity_id
_entity_poly.type
_entity_poly.pdbx_seq_one_letter_code
_entity_poly.pdbx_strand_id
1 'polypeptide(L)'
;MGSELERYLRLEPQETEDPIEWWMAHQGQFPMISQLALDMLAIPAMATDCERSFSLAKLTLMTQRLSMTTETLEKLQCLKNWVRHGAVKLGATIGGGDEVQWEIGDVSMEA
;
A
#
# COMPACT_ATOMS: atom_id res chain seq x y z
N MET A 1 38.55 -8.38 3.71
CA MET A 1 37.40 -7.53 3.32
C MET A 1 36.24 -7.98 4.19
N GLY A 2 35.76 -7.11 5.09
CA GLY A 2 34.63 -7.46 5.96
C GLY A 2 33.36 -7.64 5.14
N SER A 3 32.43 -8.47 5.63
CA SER A 3 31.13 -8.63 4.97
C SER A 3 30.37 -7.30 4.99
N GLU A 4 29.45 -7.13 4.04
CA GLU A 4 28.58 -5.96 4.00
C GLU A 4 27.88 -5.70 5.35
N LEU A 5 27.47 -6.79 6.03
CA LEU A 5 26.85 -6.78 7.35
C LEU A 5 27.78 -6.21 8.41
N GLU A 6 29.05 -6.60 8.40
CA GLU A 6 30.03 -6.09 9.35
C GLU A 6 30.27 -4.60 9.17
N ARG A 7 30.23 -4.09 7.95
CA ARG A 7 30.32 -2.64 7.69
C ARG A 7 29.07 -1.91 8.18
N TYR A 8 27.89 -2.49 8.01
CA TYR A 8 26.64 -1.90 8.53
C TYR A 8 26.63 -1.85 10.06
N LEU A 9 27.03 -2.94 10.74
CA LEU A 9 27.05 -3.00 12.21
C LEU A 9 28.09 -2.07 12.86
N ARG A 10 29.05 -1.54 12.08
CA ARG A 10 30.03 -0.57 12.55
C ARG A 10 29.60 0.88 12.35
N LEU A 11 28.50 1.13 11.63
CA LEU A 11 27.93 2.47 11.51
C LEU A 11 27.34 2.90 12.85
N GLU A 12 27.46 4.19 13.14
CA GLU A 12 26.73 4.78 14.26
C GLU A 12 25.22 4.77 13.94
N PRO A 13 24.35 4.47 14.93
CA PRO A 13 22.92 4.55 14.73
C PRO A 13 22.52 5.97 14.30
N GLN A 14 21.89 6.08 13.14
CA GLN A 14 21.24 7.33 12.69
C GLN A 14 19.75 7.26 13.01
N GLU A 15 19.23 8.32 13.63
CA GLU A 15 17.78 8.53 13.68
C GLU A 15 17.30 8.97 12.29
N THR A 16 16.27 8.29 11.79
CA THR A 16 15.60 8.63 10.54
C THR A 16 14.09 8.61 10.76
N GLU A 17 13.39 9.61 10.25
CA GLU A 17 11.93 9.66 10.26
C GLU A 17 11.33 8.69 9.23
N ASP A 18 12.05 8.44 8.14
CA ASP A 18 11.66 7.50 7.08
C ASP A 18 12.78 6.47 6.84
N PRO A 19 12.64 5.24 7.38
CA PRO A 19 13.62 4.19 7.16
C PRO A 19 13.61 3.65 5.72
N ILE A 20 12.49 3.76 4.99
CA ILE A 20 12.40 3.28 3.61
C ILE A 20 13.22 4.18 2.69
N GLU A 21 13.04 5.49 2.78
CA GLU A 21 13.84 6.49 2.04
C GLU A 21 15.34 6.34 2.35
N TRP A 22 15.69 6.12 3.62
CA TRP A 22 17.09 5.90 4.01
C TRP A 22 17.69 4.68 3.32
N TRP A 23 16.99 3.53 3.33
CA TRP A 23 17.47 2.31 2.67
C TRP A 23 17.52 2.44 1.15
N MET A 24 16.59 3.18 0.53
CA MET A 24 16.65 3.49 -0.90
C MET A 24 17.88 4.33 -1.27
N ALA A 25 18.22 5.34 -0.46
CA ALA A 25 19.41 6.16 -0.69
C ALA A 25 20.73 5.38 -0.49
N HIS A 26 20.72 4.34 0.35
CA HIS A 26 21.91 3.56 0.72
C HIS A 26 22.09 2.25 -0.06
N GLN A 27 21.25 1.96 -1.06
CA GLN A 27 21.35 0.73 -1.88
C GLN A 27 22.72 0.57 -2.55
N GLY A 28 23.33 1.67 -3.01
CA GLY A 28 24.67 1.62 -3.62
C GLY A 28 25.77 1.28 -2.62
N GLN A 29 25.57 1.60 -1.34
CA GLN A 29 26.50 1.28 -0.27
C GLN A 29 26.25 -0.14 0.24
N PHE A 30 25.01 -0.53 0.44
CA PHE A 30 24.62 -1.80 1.06
C PHE A 30 23.60 -2.57 0.18
N PRO A 31 24.01 -3.14 -0.96
CA PRO A 31 23.09 -3.72 -1.93
C PRO A 31 22.30 -4.94 -1.41
N MET A 32 22.91 -5.82 -0.59
CA MET A 32 22.18 -6.98 -0.05
C MET A 32 21.37 -6.62 1.20
N ILE A 33 21.92 -5.78 2.08
CA ILE A 33 21.24 -5.42 3.34
C ILE A 33 20.08 -4.47 3.04
N SER A 34 20.22 -3.54 2.11
CA SER A 34 19.12 -2.64 1.74
C SER A 34 17.92 -3.41 1.22
N GLN A 35 18.15 -4.45 0.40
CA GLN A 35 17.06 -5.28 -0.09
C GLN A 35 16.36 -6.02 1.05
N LEU A 36 17.14 -6.67 1.93
CA LEU A 36 16.60 -7.37 3.10
C LEU A 36 15.81 -6.43 4.02
N ALA A 37 16.34 -5.23 4.28
CA ALA A 37 15.71 -4.26 5.14
C ALA A 37 14.40 -3.74 4.54
N LEU A 38 14.37 -3.45 3.23
CA LEU A 38 13.15 -3.04 2.53
C LEU A 38 12.10 -4.16 2.53
N ASP A 39 12.51 -5.41 2.33
CA ASP A 39 11.61 -6.57 2.39
C ASP A 39 10.98 -6.73 3.79
N MET A 40 11.76 -6.48 4.85
CA MET A 40 11.26 -6.49 6.24
C MET A 40 10.32 -5.32 6.52
N LEU A 41 10.66 -4.11 6.05
CA LEU A 41 9.86 -2.90 6.24
C LEU A 41 8.54 -2.93 5.45
N ALA A 42 8.47 -3.70 4.37
CA ALA A 42 7.25 -3.90 3.60
C ALA A 42 6.19 -4.74 4.34
N ILE A 43 6.57 -5.44 5.42
CA ILE A 43 5.64 -6.21 6.23
C ILE A 43 4.85 -5.25 7.12
N PRO A 44 3.52 -5.16 6.97
CA PRO A 44 2.70 -4.30 7.81
C PRO A 44 2.79 -4.73 9.28
N ALA A 45 2.95 -3.77 10.19
CA ALA A 45 3.12 -4.03 11.62
C ALA A 45 1.89 -4.67 12.29
N MET A 46 0.69 -4.50 11.71
CA MET A 46 -0.56 -5.06 12.22
C MET A 46 -1.43 -5.58 11.07
N ALA A 47 -2.11 -6.71 11.30
CA ALA A 47 -3.09 -7.26 10.36
C ALA A 47 -4.38 -6.41 10.24
N THR A 48 -4.50 -5.35 11.06
CA THR A 48 -5.68 -4.46 11.11
C THR A 48 -5.95 -3.76 9.78
N ASP A 49 -4.94 -3.53 8.94
CA ASP A 49 -5.13 -2.93 7.62
C ASP A 49 -5.81 -3.89 6.64
N CYS A 50 -5.45 -5.18 6.71
CA CYS A 50 -6.14 -6.23 5.98
C CYS A 50 -7.58 -6.37 6.50
N GLU A 51 -7.79 -6.44 7.82
CA GLU A 51 -9.12 -6.56 8.42
C GLU A 51 -10.02 -5.35 8.10
N ARG A 52 -9.47 -4.13 8.07
CA ARG A 52 -10.19 -2.92 7.65
C ARG A 52 -10.54 -2.98 6.17
N SER A 53 -9.60 -3.39 5.30
CA SER A 53 -9.87 -3.59 3.87
C SER A 53 -10.94 -4.66 3.64
N PHE A 54 -10.90 -5.77 4.38
CA PHE A 54 -11.90 -6.83 4.35
C PHE A 54 -13.25 -6.39 4.91
N SER A 55 -13.26 -5.59 5.99
CA SER A 55 -14.48 -5.05 6.59
C SER A 55 -15.17 -4.03 5.69
N LEU A 56 -14.39 -3.12 5.07
CA LEU A 56 -14.89 -2.18 4.06
C LEU A 56 -15.39 -2.92 2.81
N ALA A 57 -14.68 -3.97 2.38
CA ALA A 57 -15.15 -4.85 1.32
C ALA A 57 -16.47 -5.53 1.73
N LYS A 58 -16.60 -6.03 2.97
CA LYS A 58 -17.82 -6.66 3.52
C LYS A 58 -19.02 -5.70 3.58
N LEU A 59 -18.80 -4.42 3.90
CA LEU A 59 -19.83 -3.40 3.90
C LEU A 59 -20.27 -3.04 2.46
N THR A 60 -19.30 -2.89 1.55
CA THR A 60 -19.58 -2.69 0.11
C THR A 60 -20.28 -3.91 -0.51
N LEU A 61 -19.91 -5.11 -0.05
CA LEU A 61 -20.45 -6.42 -0.40
C LEU A 61 -21.91 -6.63 0.01
N MET A 62 -22.43 -5.94 1.02
CA MET A 62 -23.82 -6.09 1.45
C MET A 62 -24.77 -5.17 0.66
N THR A 63 -24.32 -3.96 0.30
CA THR A 63 -25.22 -2.92 -0.26
C THR A 63 -25.46 -3.04 -1.77
N GLN A 64 -24.56 -3.66 -2.54
CA GLN A 64 -24.62 -3.71 -4.02
C GLN A 64 -24.95 -5.12 -4.59
N ARG A 65 -25.25 -6.10 -3.72
CA ARG A 65 -25.20 -7.54 -4.04
C ARG A 65 -26.57 -8.09 -4.46
N LEU A 66 -27.00 -7.77 -5.67
CA LEU A 66 -28.09 -8.51 -6.32
C LEU A 66 -27.72 -9.24 -7.63
N SER A 67 -26.47 -9.17 -8.14
CA SER A 67 -26.16 -9.90 -9.40
C SER A 67 -24.69 -10.20 -9.76
N MET A 68 -23.70 -10.10 -8.86
CA MET A 68 -22.27 -10.26 -9.24
C MET A 68 -21.60 -11.51 -8.66
N THR A 69 -20.78 -12.19 -9.46
CA THR A 69 -19.95 -13.34 -9.05
C THR A 69 -18.73 -12.88 -8.23
N THR A 70 -18.24 -13.74 -7.34
CA THR A 70 -17.11 -13.46 -6.44
C THR A 70 -15.82 -13.10 -7.18
N GLU A 71 -15.57 -13.70 -8.33
CA GLU A 71 -14.39 -13.43 -9.16
C GLU A 71 -14.39 -11.99 -9.72
N THR A 72 -15.54 -11.51 -10.20
CA THR A 72 -15.67 -10.13 -10.71
C THR A 72 -15.47 -9.11 -9.59
N LEU A 73 -15.89 -9.45 -8.37
CA LEU A 73 -15.72 -8.61 -7.20
C LEU A 73 -14.25 -8.47 -6.80
N GLU A 74 -13.50 -9.58 -6.73
CA GLU A 74 -12.08 -9.55 -6.39
C GLU A 74 -11.31 -8.65 -7.37
N LYS A 75 -11.58 -8.81 -8.66
CA LYS A 75 -11.00 -7.96 -9.72
C LYS A 75 -11.34 -6.49 -9.53
N LEU A 76 -12.59 -6.18 -9.16
CA LEU A 76 -13.03 -4.80 -8.93
C LEU A 76 -12.39 -4.18 -7.68
N GLN A 77 -12.23 -4.96 -6.59
CA GLN A 77 -11.58 -4.50 -5.37
C GLN A 77 -10.08 -4.28 -5.60
N CYS A 78 -9.39 -5.18 -6.32
CA CYS A 78 -8.01 -4.99 -6.74
C CYS A 78 -7.85 -3.73 -7.60
N LEU A 79 -8.72 -3.56 -8.61
CA LEU A 79 -8.69 -2.37 -9.48
C LEU A 79 -8.91 -1.08 -8.67
N LYS A 80 -9.88 -1.07 -7.76
CA LYS A 80 -10.15 0.07 -6.87
C LYS A 80 -8.94 0.39 -5.99
N ASN A 81 -8.29 -0.62 -5.42
CA ASN A 81 -7.09 -0.44 -4.62
C ASN A 81 -5.95 0.15 -5.48
N TRP A 82 -5.69 -0.41 -6.66
CA TRP A 82 -4.64 0.08 -7.55
C TRP A 82 -4.86 1.51 -8.02
N VAL A 83 -6.11 1.91 -8.30
CA VAL A 83 -6.43 3.31 -8.63
C VAL A 83 -6.20 4.22 -7.43
N ARG A 84 -6.61 3.81 -6.23
CA ARG A 84 -6.43 4.59 -4.99
C ARG A 84 -4.95 4.85 -4.68
N HIS A 85 -4.10 3.86 -4.91
CA HIS A 85 -2.66 3.95 -4.67
C HIS A 85 -1.87 4.45 -5.88
N GLY A 86 -2.54 4.90 -6.95
CA GLY A 86 -1.89 5.47 -8.14
C GLY A 86 -1.14 4.45 -8.99
N ALA A 87 -1.30 3.15 -8.73
CA ALA A 87 -0.70 2.07 -9.51
C ALA A 87 -1.33 1.95 -10.92
N VAL A 88 -2.58 2.38 -11.09
CA VAL A 88 -3.28 2.42 -12.38
C VAL A 88 -4.02 3.75 -12.53
N LYS A 89 -3.88 4.39 -13.69
CA LYS A 89 -4.71 5.54 -14.12
C LYS A 89 -5.81 5.01 -15.04
N LEU A 90 -7.07 5.16 -14.64
CA LEU A 90 -8.21 4.92 -15.53
C LEU A 90 -8.16 5.98 -16.63
N GLY A 91 -7.97 5.54 -17.88
CA GLY A 91 -8.07 6.43 -19.03
C GLY A 91 -9.48 7.00 -19.13
N ALA A 92 -9.60 8.32 -19.33
CA ALA A 92 -10.88 8.98 -19.50
C ALA A 92 -11.63 8.35 -20.70
N THR A 93 -12.75 7.68 -20.42
CA THR A 93 -13.65 7.21 -21.48
C THR A 93 -14.43 8.41 -22.00
N ILE A 94 -14.31 8.67 -23.30
CA ILE A 94 -15.16 9.64 -24.01
C ILE A 94 -16.60 9.12 -23.94
N GLY A 95 -17.43 9.72 -23.10
CA GLY A 95 -18.87 9.51 -23.13
C GLY A 95 -19.55 9.65 -21.78
N GLY A 96 -20.28 10.76 -21.62
CA GLY A 96 -21.44 10.88 -20.73
C GLY A 96 -21.12 11.01 -19.25
N GLY A 97 -21.33 12.20 -18.71
CA GLY A 97 -21.19 12.47 -17.29
C GLY A 97 -22.08 11.56 -16.45
N ASP A 98 -21.44 10.70 -15.67
CA ASP A 98 -21.78 10.54 -14.26
C ASP A 98 -20.46 10.70 -13.51
N GLU A 99 -20.29 11.88 -12.94
CA GLU A 99 -19.38 12.10 -11.84
C GLU A 99 -19.81 11.16 -10.72
N VAL A 100 -19.17 9.99 -10.64
CA VAL A 100 -19.30 9.14 -9.47
C VAL A 100 -18.58 9.89 -8.35
N GLN A 101 -19.29 10.81 -7.71
CA GLN A 101 -19.01 11.25 -6.36
C GLN A 101 -19.00 9.99 -5.50
N TRP A 102 -17.80 9.46 -5.30
CA TRP A 102 -17.55 8.68 -4.10
C TRP A 102 -17.66 9.69 -2.98
N GLU A 103 -18.83 9.76 -2.34
CA GLU A 103 -19.02 10.41 -1.04
C GLU A 103 -17.93 9.83 -0.13
N ILE A 104 -16.83 10.58 -0.03
CA ILE A 104 -15.82 10.40 0.98
C ILE A 104 -16.56 10.79 2.24
N GLY A 105 -17.10 9.79 2.94
CA GLY A 105 -17.37 9.97 4.36
C GLY A 105 -16.03 10.35 4.98
N ASP A 106 -15.85 11.64 5.21
CA ASP A 106 -14.86 12.19 6.13
C ASP A 106 -15.03 11.41 7.44
N VAL A 107 -14.21 10.37 7.63
CA VAL A 107 -13.89 9.93 8.96
C VAL A 107 -12.84 10.92 9.43
N SER A 108 -13.33 11.99 10.04
CA SER A 108 -12.55 12.93 10.84
C SER A 108 -11.46 12.16 11.58
N MET A 109 -10.23 12.53 11.28
CA MET A 109 -9.13 12.39 12.21
C MET A 109 -9.51 13.14 13.48
N GLU A 110 -9.83 12.42 14.55
CA GLU A 110 -9.59 12.93 15.89
C GLU A 110 -8.56 12.01 16.56
N ALA A 111 -7.64 12.68 17.25
CA ALA A 111 -6.32 12.23 17.69
C ALA A 111 -6.33 11.12 18.75
#